data_AF-A0A817P3W0-F1
#
_entry.id   AF-A0A817P3W0-F1
#
_cell.length_a   1.000
_cell.length_b   1.000
_cell.length_c   1.000
_cell.angle_alpha   90.00
_cell.angle_beta   90.00
_cell.angle_gamma   90.00
#
_symmetry.space_group_name_H-M   'P 1'
#
loop_
_entity.id
_entity.type
_entity.pdbx_description
1 polymer ?
#
loop_
_entity_poly.entity_id
_entity_poly.type
_entity_poly.pdbx_seq_one_letter_code
_entity_poly.pdbx_strand_id
1 'polypeptide(L)'
;MQCAQKLISQVNCVVELSQQMRTEDLRYLELLNRLRSGQSTIEDYQLLCTRIIGNPKLQASLRQKPWNEAPILIFRNTLRTHINNRAVLNKAMEMGLRPMVCVAQDYFQGKIIDDLRLRKTILELYDNKAEHLPGYLPLVPGMPVLLTENMATELGLSNGTRGIFHQLVYEESSADIQFQDKNFSLMLRSFLRKMLQ
;
A
#
# COMPACT_ATOMS: atom_id res chain seq x y z
N MET A 1 -23.49 11.08 -18.18
CA MET A 1 -23.94 11.74 -16.93
C MET A 1 -25.45 11.68 -16.70
N GLN A 2 -26.32 11.92 -17.70
CA GLN A 2 -27.78 11.90 -17.51
C GLN A 2 -28.37 10.56 -17.01
N CYS A 3 -27.79 9.41 -17.35
CA CYS A 3 -28.31 8.11 -16.90
C CYS A 3 -28.08 7.85 -15.39
N ALA A 4 -26.92 8.21 -14.84
CA ALA A 4 -26.64 8.03 -13.41
C ALA A 4 -27.54 8.92 -12.53
N GLN A 5 -27.79 10.15 -12.96
CA GLN A 5 -28.70 11.07 -12.26
C GLN A 5 -30.14 10.56 -12.27
N LYS A 6 -30.62 10.02 -13.41
CA LYS A 6 -31.93 9.37 -13.50
C LYS A 6 -32.04 8.16 -12.56
N LEU A 7 -31.01 7.32 -12.48
CA LEU A 7 -30.98 6.18 -11.54
C LEU A 7 -31.02 6.64 -10.08
N ILE A 8 -30.22 7.64 -9.70
CA ILE A 8 -30.24 8.18 -8.32
C ILE A 8 -31.60 8.81 -8.00
N SER A 9 -32.25 9.48 -8.95
CA SER A 9 -33.58 10.08 -8.73
C SER A 9 -34.70 9.06 -8.50
N GLN A 10 -34.46 7.77 -8.77
CA GLN A 10 -35.41 6.69 -8.47
C GLN A 10 -35.27 6.18 -7.02
N VAL A 11 -34.25 6.59 -6.28
CA VAL A 11 -34.11 6.30 -4.85
C VAL A 11 -35.24 7.02 -4.10
N ASN A 12 -36.17 6.26 -3.54
CA ASN A 12 -37.37 6.76 -2.87
C ASN A 12 -37.25 6.81 -1.34
N CYS A 13 -36.19 6.24 -0.78
CA CYS A 13 -35.95 6.17 0.65
C CYS A 13 -34.47 6.44 0.92
N VAL A 14 -34.21 7.37 1.85
CA VAL A 14 -32.88 7.64 2.38
C VAL A 14 -32.96 7.38 3.88
N VAL A 15 -32.05 6.54 4.37
CA VAL A 15 -31.91 6.26 5.81
C VAL A 15 -30.59 6.87 6.28
N GLU A 16 -30.67 7.77 7.25
CA GLU A 16 -29.48 8.37 7.88
C GLU A 16 -29.19 7.66 9.21
N LEU A 17 -27.96 7.17 9.35
CA LEU A 17 -27.47 6.62 10.61
C LEU A 17 -26.82 7.74 11.43
N SER A 18 -27.35 8.00 12.62
CA SER A 18 -26.89 9.09 13.49
C SER A 18 -25.87 8.63 14.54
N GLN A 19 -25.82 7.34 14.86
CA GLN A 19 -24.93 6.80 15.89
C GLN A 19 -23.61 6.31 15.32
N GLN A 20 -22.51 6.78 15.91
CA GLN A 20 -21.16 6.32 15.60
C GLN A 20 -20.76 5.20 16.59
N MET A 21 -20.20 4.11 16.06
CA MET A 21 -19.84 2.91 16.85
C MET A 21 -18.32 2.60 16.88
N ARG A 22 -17.46 3.45 16.31
CA ARG A 22 -16.01 3.22 16.19
C ARG A 22 -15.19 3.85 17.32
N THR A 23 -15.73 4.83 18.05
CA THR A 23 -15.02 5.47 19.16
C THR A 23 -15.95 5.73 20.34
N GLU A 24 -15.46 5.48 21.54
CA GLU A 24 -16.17 5.73 22.80
C GLU A 24 -15.80 7.10 23.40
N ASP A 25 -14.74 7.74 22.89
CA ASP A 25 -14.29 9.05 23.35
C ASP A 25 -15.20 10.16 22.79
N LEU A 26 -16.07 10.69 23.65
CA LEU A 26 -17.02 11.76 23.30
C LEU A 26 -16.33 13.02 22.78
N ARG A 27 -15.20 13.42 23.39
CA ARG A 27 -14.48 14.64 22.98
C ARG A 27 -13.87 14.47 21.60
N TYR A 28 -13.38 13.28 21.29
CA TYR A 28 -12.86 12.95 19.98
C TYR A 28 -13.98 12.82 18.93
N LEU A 29 -15.13 12.23 19.30
CA LEU A 29 -16.29 12.14 18.42
C LEU A 29 -16.81 13.52 17.99
N GLU A 30 -16.94 14.45 18.94
CA GLU A 30 -17.33 15.83 18.66
C GLU A 30 -16.39 16.52 17.69
N LEU A 31 -15.07 16.34 17.88
CA LEU A 31 -14.05 16.83 16.96
C LEU A 31 -14.27 16.27 15.55
N LEU A 32 -14.46 14.95 15.42
CA LEU A 32 -14.64 14.30 14.11
C LEU A 32 -15.92 14.80 13.40
N ASN A 33 -17.00 15.03 14.15
CA ASN A 33 -18.24 15.57 13.61
C ASN A 33 -18.07 16.99 13.08
N ARG A 34 -17.40 17.88 13.83
CA ARG A 34 -17.08 19.24 13.37
C ARG A 34 -16.12 19.24 12.18
N LEU A 35 -15.13 18.34 12.18
CA LEU A 35 -14.21 18.20 11.06
C LEU A 35 -14.93 17.80 9.78
N ARG A 36 -15.92 16.90 9.87
CA ARG A 36 -16.77 16.48 8.74
C ARG A 36 -17.61 17.61 8.16
N SER A 37 -18.13 18.51 9.00
CA SER A 37 -18.94 19.66 8.57
C SER A 37 -18.12 20.92 8.24
N GLY A 38 -16.79 20.88 8.40
CA GLY A 38 -15.92 22.05 8.21
C GLY A 38 -16.02 23.10 9.31
N GLN A 39 -16.47 22.71 10.51
CA GLN A 39 -16.70 23.58 11.67
C GLN A 39 -15.65 23.41 12.78
N SER A 40 -14.43 22.99 12.43
CA SER A 40 -13.35 22.74 13.40
C SER A 40 -12.99 24.00 14.21
N THR A 41 -12.77 23.82 15.52
CA THR A 41 -12.37 24.93 16.41
C THR A 41 -10.86 24.95 16.67
N ILE A 42 -10.38 26.00 17.34
CA ILE A 42 -8.96 26.09 17.75
C ILE A 42 -8.61 25.00 18.78
N GLU A 43 -9.54 24.63 19.66
CA GLU A 43 -9.38 23.56 20.63
C GLU A 43 -9.25 22.20 19.94
N ASP A 44 -9.97 21.99 18.82
CA ASP A 44 -9.84 20.77 18.01
C ASP A 44 -8.46 20.67 17.38
N TYR A 45 -7.96 21.77 16.82
CA TYR A 45 -6.59 21.85 16.30
C TYR A 45 -5.56 21.55 17.40
N GLN A 46 -5.70 22.18 18.56
CA GLN A 46 -4.81 21.94 19.70
C GLN A 46 -4.85 20.48 20.17
N LEU A 47 -6.04 19.86 20.20
CA LEU A 47 -6.19 18.45 20.54
C LEU A 47 -5.43 17.55 19.54
N LEU A 48 -5.54 17.79 18.23
CA LEU A 48 -4.79 17.05 17.20
C LEU A 48 -3.27 17.25 17.36
N CYS A 49 -2.82 18.46 17.71
CA CYS A 49 -1.40 18.74 17.97
C CYS A 49 -0.84 17.94 19.16
N THR A 50 -1.68 17.48 20.10
CA THR A 50 -1.24 16.56 21.17
C THR A 50 -0.88 15.17 20.66
N ARG A 51 -1.30 14.81 19.44
CA ARG A 51 -1.07 13.50 18.81
C ARG A 51 0.11 13.50 17.84
N ILE A 52 0.79 14.63 17.68
CA ILE A 52 1.99 14.73 16.87
C ILE A 52 3.16 14.06 17.60
N ILE A 53 3.87 13.18 16.89
CA ILE A 53 5.03 12.47 17.41
C ILE A 53 6.15 13.47 17.69
N GLY A 54 6.80 13.34 18.85
CA GLY A 54 7.77 14.31 19.35
C GLY A 54 7.17 15.36 20.28
N ASN A 55 5.85 15.38 20.48
CA ASN A 55 5.25 16.16 21.56
C ASN A 55 5.71 15.61 22.92
N PRO A 56 6.27 16.43 23.84
CA PRO A 56 6.72 15.97 25.15
C PRO A 56 5.64 15.29 26.00
N LYS A 57 4.37 15.61 25.75
CA LYS A 57 3.22 15.01 26.44
C LYS A 57 2.83 13.64 25.88
N LEU A 58 3.35 13.26 24.71
CA LEU A 58 3.08 11.98 24.05
C LEU A 58 4.26 11.03 24.28
N GLN A 59 4.10 10.10 25.22
CA GLN A 59 5.11 9.08 25.52
C GLN A 59 5.10 7.88 24.56
N ALA A 60 4.23 7.89 23.54
CA ALA A 60 4.11 6.78 22.60
C ALA A 60 5.36 6.67 21.70
N SER A 61 5.90 5.46 21.59
CA SER A 61 7.01 5.14 20.68
C SER A 61 6.52 4.40 19.45
N LEU A 62 6.94 4.85 18.26
CA LEU A 62 6.67 4.16 16.99
C LEU A 62 7.35 2.79 16.88
N ARG A 63 8.32 2.49 17.75
CA ARG A 63 9.02 1.20 17.75
C ARG A 63 8.28 0.11 18.53
N GLN A 64 7.23 0.48 19.27
CA GLN A 64 6.50 -0.41 20.15
C GLN A 64 5.09 -0.66 19.62
N LYS A 65 4.49 -1.79 19.99
CA LYS A 65 3.10 -2.09 19.68
C LYS A 65 2.15 -1.08 20.36
N PRO A 66 1.02 -0.72 19.73
CA PRO A 66 0.57 -1.15 18.40
C PRO A 66 1.17 -0.34 17.24
N TRP A 67 1.98 0.70 17.52
CA TRP A 67 2.41 1.69 16.53
C TRP A 67 3.40 1.15 15.49
N ASN A 68 4.23 0.17 15.87
CA ASN A 68 5.15 -0.49 14.94
C ASN A 68 4.46 -1.36 13.88
N GLU A 69 3.17 -1.67 14.07
CA GLU A 69 2.33 -2.46 13.16
C GLU A 69 1.19 -1.63 12.57
N ALA A 70 1.10 -0.35 12.92
CA ALA A 70 0.04 0.54 12.46
C ALA A 70 0.18 0.86 10.96
N PRO A 71 -0.93 0.85 10.19
CA PRO A 71 -0.90 1.26 8.80
C PRO A 71 -0.59 2.76 8.70
N ILE A 72 0.25 3.12 7.74
CA ILE A 72 0.60 4.52 7.45
C ILE A 72 -0.29 5.02 6.32
N LEU A 73 -1.05 6.09 6.59
CA LEU A 73 -1.88 6.76 5.59
C LEU A 73 -1.12 7.96 5.01
N ILE A 74 -1.18 8.10 3.70
CA ILE A 74 -0.55 9.21 2.98
C ILE A 74 -1.36 9.62 1.75
N PHE A 75 -1.10 10.82 1.25
CA PHE A 75 -1.83 11.39 0.12
C PHE A 75 -1.33 10.95 -1.27
N ARG A 76 -0.04 10.58 -1.40
CA ARG A 76 0.58 10.33 -2.72
C ARG A 76 0.96 8.86 -2.88
N ASN A 77 0.45 8.20 -3.92
CA ASN A 77 0.79 6.81 -4.22
C ASN A 77 2.29 6.58 -4.37
N THR A 78 3.02 7.51 -4.99
CA THR A 78 4.48 7.40 -5.15
C THR A 78 5.19 7.28 -3.80
N LEU A 79 4.82 8.12 -2.83
CA LEU A 79 5.38 8.08 -1.49
C LEU A 79 5.02 6.77 -0.75
N ARG A 80 3.86 6.17 -1.05
CA ARG A 80 3.41 4.90 -0.43
C ARG A 80 4.34 3.81 -0.88
N THR A 81 4.62 3.77 -2.18
CA THR A 81 5.54 2.82 -2.79
C THR A 81 6.94 2.96 -2.21
N HIS A 82 7.46 4.19 -2.06
CA HIS A 82 8.77 4.42 -1.42
C HIS A 82 8.80 3.95 0.04
N ILE A 83 7.77 4.29 0.83
CA ILE A 83 7.68 3.88 2.26
C ILE A 83 7.60 2.35 2.38
N ASN A 84 6.74 1.70 1.59
CA ASN A 84 6.58 0.25 1.61
C ASN A 84 7.88 -0.45 1.19
N ASN A 85 8.52 0.03 0.13
CA ASN A 85 9.82 -0.47 -0.32
C ASN A 85 10.89 -0.36 0.77
N ARG A 86 10.97 0.79 1.45
CA ARG A 86 11.90 0.98 2.56
C ARG A 86 11.58 0.08 3.75
N ALA A 87 10.29 -0.17 4.03
CA ALA A 87 9.87 -1.09 5.08
C ALA A 87 10.36 -2.52 4.81
N VAL A 88 10.27 -2.99 3.56
CA VAL A 88 10.82 -4.30 3.15
C VAL A 88 12.33 -4.37 3.38
N LEU A 89 13.09 -3.35 2.96
CA LEU A 89 14.54 -3.32 3.16
C LEU A 89 14.92 -3.32 4.65
N ASN A 90 14.25 -2.50 5.45
CA ASN A 90 14.50 -2.44 6.89
C ASN A 90 14.23 -3.78 7.55
N LYS A 91 13.13 -4.45 7.16
CA LYS A 91 12.78 -5.77 7.70
C LYS A 91 13.77 -6.85 7.27
N ALA A 92 14.22 -6.82 6.02
CA ALA A 92 15.25 -7.73 5.53
C ALA A 92 16.58 -7.54 6.26
N MET A 93 17.00 -6.29 6.50
CA MET A 93 18.20 -5.99 7.30
C MET A 93 18.06 -6.47 8.75
N GLU A 94 16.92 -6.24 9.39
CA GLU A 94 16.64 -6.72 10.75
C GLU A 94 16.74 -8.25 10.85
N MET A 95 16.26 -8.96 9.85
CA MET A 95 16.25 -10.43 9.81
C MET A 95 17.56 -11.04 9.28
N GLY A 96 18.51 -10.22 8.80
CA GLY A 96 19.71 -10.72 8.12
C GLY A 96 19.42 -11.44 6.80
N LEU A 97 18.28 -11.15 6.16
CA LEU A 97 17.83 -11.78 4.91
C LEU A 97 18.04 -10.84 3.72
N ARG A 98 18.05 -11.42 2.52
CA ARG A 98 17.94 -10.65 1.27
C ARG A 98 16.47 -10.61 0.85
N PRO A 99 15.92 -9.44 0.46
CA PRO A 99 14.59 -9.39 -0.12
C PRO A 99 14.51 -10.24 -1.39
N MET A 100 13.42 -10.96 -1.54
CA MET A 100 13.01 -11.55 -2.82
C MET A 100 12.37 -10.45 -3.67
N VAL A 101 12.54 -10.48 -4.99
CA VAL A 101 11.92 -9.50 -5.88
C VAL A 101 11.16 -10.24 -6.96
N CYS A 102 9.83 -10.12 -6.93
CA CYS A 102 8.98 -10.54 -8.04
C CYS A 102 9.04 -9.45 -9.11
N VAL A 103 9.39 -9.84 -10.34
CA VAL A 103 9.51 -8.94 -11.49
C VAL A 103 8.31 -9.15 -12.40
N ALA A 104 7.64 -8.07 -12.78
CA ALA A 104 6.53 -8.15 -13.71
C ALA A 104 6.96 -8.70 -15.07
N GLN A 105 6.04 -9.42 -15.71
CA GLN A 105 6.17 -9.90 -17.09
C GLN A 105 5.11 -9.21 -17.94
N ASP A 106 5.55 -8.22 -18.71
CA ASP A 106 4.67 -7.42 -19.55
C ASP A 106 4.66 -7.95 -21.00
N TYR A 107 3.47 -7.92 -21.60
CA TYR A 107 3.22 -8.38 -22.97
C TYR A 107 2.59 -7.28 -23.81
N PHE A 108 3.02 -7.16 -25.06
CA PHE A 108 2.38 -6.33 -26.07
C PHE A 108 1.79 -7.21 -27.16
N GLN A 109 0.47 -7.16 -27.35
CA GLN A 109 -0.25 -8.01 -28.31
C GLN A 109 0.08 -9.51 -28.16
N GLY A 110 0.17 -9.99 -26.92
CA GLY A 110 0.47 -11.39 -26.60
C GLY A 110 1.93 -11.82 -26.77
N LYS A 111 2.83 -10.90 -27.11
CA LYS A 111 4.28 -11.15 -27.19
C LYS A 111 5.02 -10.47 -26.06
N ILE A 112 6.06 -11.12 -25.56
CA ILE A 112 6.97 -10.52 -24.58
C ILE A 112 7.64 -9.31 -25.23
N ILE A 113 7.87 -8.26 -24.43
CA ILE A 113 8.56 -7.06 -24.88
C ILE A 113 10.08 -7.34 -24.93
N ASP A 114 10.59 -7.52 -26.15
CA ASP A 114 12.02 -7.84 -26.38
C ASP A 114 12.94 -6.60 -26.28
N ASP A 115 12.41 -5.40 -26.50
CA ASP A 115 13.19 -4.16 -26.37
C ASP A 115 13.52 -3.88 -24.89
N LEU A 116 14.81 -4.01 -24.56
CA LEU A 116 15.32 -3.83 -23.20
C LEU A 116 15.07 -2.43 -22.62
N ARG A 117 15.11 -1.38 -23.46
CA ARG A 117 14.86 -0.01 -23.00
C ARG A 117 13.40 0.17 -22.67
N LEU A 118 12.52 -0.31 -23.55
CA LEU A 118 11.08 -0.26 -23.34
C LEU A 118 10.67 -1.07 -22.10
N ARG A 119 11.18 -2.31 -21.97
CA ARG A 119 10.96 -3.16 -20.80
C ARG A 119 11.41 -2.46 -19.52
N LYS A 120 12.59 -1.86 -19.52
CA LYS A 120 13.08 -1.07 -18.37
C LYS A 120 12.14 0.09 -18.04
N THR A 121 11.72 0.85 -19.05
CA THR A 121 10.81 1.98 -18.85
C THR A 121 9.48 1.55 -18.26
N ILE A 122 8.92 0.42 -18.72
CA ILE A 122 7.66 -0.13 -18.21
C ILE A 122 7.82 -0.60 -16.75
N LEU A 123 8.87 -1.35 -16.45
CA LEU A 123 9.15 -1.81 -15.07
C LEU A 123 9.38 -0.66 -14.08
N GLU A 124 9.84 0.49 -14.56
CA GLU A 124 10.05 1.70 -13.77
C GLU A 124 8.84 2.66 -13.76
N LEU A 125 7.72 2.30 -14.40
CA LEU A 125 6.51 3.09 -14.32
C LEU A 125 5.98 3.14 -12.89
N TYR A 126 5.39 4.27 -12.54
CA TYR A 126 4.62 4.37 -11.31
C TYR A 126 3.37 3.47 -11.40
N ASP A 127 3.06 2.83 -10.29
CA ASP A 127 1.92 1.92 -10.13
C ASP A 127 0.58 2.54 -10.59
N ASN A 128 0.38 3.85 -10.40
CA ASN A 128 -0.81 4.56 -10.88
C ASN A 128 -0.98 4.59 -12.40
N LYS A 129 0.06 4.23 -13.17
CA LYS A 129 0.02 4.07 -14.63
C LYS A 129 -0.02 2.60 -15.07
N ALA A 130 -0.01 1.67 -14.13
CA ALA A 130 0.04 0.23 -14.36
C ALA A 130 -0.98 -0.50 -13.46
N GLU A 131 -2.23 0.01 -13.41
CA GLU A 131 -3.34 -0.61 -12.67
C GLU A 131 -3.04 -0.89 -11.18
N HIS A 132 -2.21 -0.05 -10.56
CA HIS A 132 -1.73 -0.20 -9.19
C HIS A 132 -0.81 -1.40 -8.93
N LEU A 133 -0.28 -2.03 -9.99
CA LEU A 133 0.70 -3.09 -9.92
C LEU A 133 2.12 -2.54 -10.16
N PRO A 134 3.09 -2.86 -9.30
CA PRO A 134 4.47 -2.41 -9.49
C PRO A 134 5.22 -3.34 -10.44
N GLY A 135 6.14 -2.78 -11.23
CA GLY A 135 7.06 -3.59 -12.05
C GLY A 135 8.02 -4.45 -11.22
N TYR A 136 8.32 -4.00 -9.99
CA TYR A 136 9.10 -4.73 -9.00
C TYR A 136 8.35 -4.80 -7.68
N LEU A 137 8.07 -6.01 -7.21
CA LEU A 137 7.46 -6.26 -5.92
C LEU A 137 8.50 -6.91 -4.99
N PRO A 138 9.18 -6.12 -4.14
CA PRO A 138 10.10 -6.66 -3.14
C PRO A 138 9.32 -7.28 -1.99
N LEU A 139 9.76 -8.46 -1.56
CA LEU A 139 9.10 -9.28 -0.54
C LEU A 139 10.11 -9.83 0.48
N VAL A 140 9.68 -9.90 1.73
CA VAL A 140 10.42 -10.53 2.83
C VAL A 140 9.42 -11.23 3.77
N PRO A 141 9.68 -12.46 4.22
CA PRO A 141 8.79 -13.17 5.14
C PRO A 141 8.36 -12.33 6.34
N GLY A 142 7.08 -12.41 6.69
CA GLY A 142 6.49 -11.69 7.81
C GLY A 142 5.98 -10.28 7.49
N MET A 143 6.11 -9.79 6.25
CA MET A 143 5.59 -8.47 5.88
C MET A 143 4.07 -8.51 5.61
N PRO A 144 3.33 -7.45 6.01
CA PRO A 144 1.92 -7.32 5.65
C PRO A 144 1.75 -7.07 4.15
N VAL A 145 0.75 -7.72 3.56
CA VAL A 145 0.37 -7.58 2.15
C VAL A 145 -1.15 -7.37 2.04
N LEU A 146 -1.57 -6.83 0.90
CA LEU A 146 -2.97 -6.62 0.55
C LEU A 146 -3.27 -7.30 -0.78
N LEU A 147 -4.39 -8.00 -0.87
CA LEU A 147 -4.92 -8.42 -2.16
C LEU A 147 -5.44 -7.20 -2.92
N THR A 148 -5.07 -7.10 -4.20
CA THR A 148 -5.49 -6.01 -5.09
C THR A 148 -6.65 -6.42 -6.00
N GLU A 149 -6.97 -7.71 -6.06
CA GLU A 149 -7.96 -8.28 -6.96
C GLU A 149 -8.93 -9.19 -6.22
N ASN A 150 -10.10 -9.41 -6.83
CA ASN A 150 -11.09 -10.35 -6.35
C ASN A 150 -10.77 -11.73 -6.90
N MET A 151 -10.27 -12.63 -6.05
CA MET A 151 -9.95 -14.00 -6.44
C MET A 151 -11.10 -14.97 -6.11
N ALA A 152 -11.56 -14.93 -4.86
CA ALA A 152 -12.64 -15.79 -4.37
C ALA A 152 -13.39 -15.07 -3.25
N THR A 153 -14.34 -14.21 -3.63
CA THR A 153 -15.10 -13.36 -2.70
C THR A 153 -15.89 -14.18 -1.68
N GLU A 154 -16.41 -15.35 -2.08
CA GLU A 154 -17.09 -16.33 -1.22
C GLU A 154 -16.19 -16.86 -0.08
N LEU A 155 -14.87 -16.83 -0.28
CA LEU A 155 -13.87 -17.26 0.70
C LEU A 155 -13.19 -16.08 1.41
N GLY A 156 -13.66 -14.85 1.19
CA GLY A 156 -13.04 -13.63 1.74
C GLY A 156 -11.74 -13.19 1.05
N LEU A 157 -11.38 -13.79 -0.08
CA LEU A 157 -10.22 -13.40 -0.90
C LEU A 157 -10.63 -12.32 -1.91
N SER A 158 -10.88 -11.12 -1.40
CA SER A 158 -11.29 -9.94 -2.15
C SER A 158 -10.25 -8.82 -2.09
N ASN A 159 -10.38 -7.85 -2.99
CA ASN A 159 -9.57 -6.65 -2.97
C ASN A 159 -9.66 -5.96 -1.58
N GLY A 160 -8.50 -5.63 -1.00
CA GLY A 160 -8.36 -5.02 0.31
C GLY A 160 -8.18 -6.03 1.46
N THR A 161 -8.31 -7.34 1.22
CA THR A 161 -8.04 -8.35 2.24
C THR A 161 -6.56 -8.31 2.64
N ARG A 162 -6.31 -8.26 3.96
CA ARG A 162 -4.97 -8.26 4.55
C ARG A 162 -4.43 -9.67 4.68
N GLY A 163 -3.14 -9.83 4.42
CA GLY A 163 -2.40 -11.05 4.66
C GLY A 163 -1.00 -10.78 5.19
N ILE A 164 -0.29 -11.85 5.50
CA ILE A 164 1.13 -11.83 5.82
C ILE A 164 1.84 -12.68 4.77
N PHE A 165 2.84 -12.11 4.11
CA PHE A 165 3.67 -12.88 3.19
C PHE A 165 4.53 -13.87 3.98
N HIS A 166 4.40 -15.17 3.70
CA HIS A 166 5.14 -16.22 4.41
C HIS A 166 6.39 -16.63 3.64
N GLN A 167 6.23 -17.08 2.39
CA GLN A 167 7.32 -17.54 1.53
C GLN A 167 6.88 -17.52 0.07
N LEU A 168 7.86 -17.57 -0.84
CA LEU A 168 7.63 -17.83 -2.25
C LEU A 168 7.88 -19.32 -2.51
N VAL A 169 6.90 -20.01 -3.11
CA VAL A 169 7.00 -21.42 -3.45
C VAL A 169 7.05 -21.53 -4.97
N TYR A 170 8.06 -22.23 -5.50
CA TYR A 170 8.19 -22.54 -6.92
C TYR A 170 7.61 -23.92 -7.19
N GLU A 171 6.99 -24.12 -8.35
CA GLU A 171 6.67 -25.47 -8.83
C GLU A 171 7.98 -26.20 -9.18
N GLU A 172 8.07 -27.51 -8.96
CA GLU A 172 9.29 -28.31 -9.22
C GLU A 172 9.76 -28.23 -10.70
N SER A 173 8.87 -27.87 -11.63
CA SER A 173 9.18 -27.62 -13.05
C SER A 173 9.63 -26.20 -13.37
N SER A 174 9.55 -25.26 -12.41
CA SER A 174 10.12 -23.93 -12.56
C SER A 174 11.63 -24.07 -12.46
N ALA A 175 12.30 -24.18 -13.60
CA ALA A 175 13.75 -24.06 -13.62
C ALA A 175 14.13 -22.77 -12.86
N ASP A 176 15.11 -22.85 -11.97
CA ASP A 176 15.85 -21.67 -11.54
C ASP A 176 16.36 -21.02 -12.81
N ILE A 177 15.64 -20.00 -13.30
CA ILE A 177 16.15 -19.16 -14.36
C ILE A 177 17.30 -18.42 -13.67
N GLN A 178 18.51 -18.96 -13.81
CA GLN A 178 19.72 -18.19 -13.56
C GLN A 178 19.64 -17.01 -14.54
N PHE A 179 19.10 -15.90 -14.06
CA PHE A 179 18.94 -14.68 -14.80
C PHE A 179 20.35 -14.14 -15.09
N GLN A 180 20.96 -14.59 -16.18
CA GLN A 180 22.28 -14.17 -16.64
C GLN A 180 22.25 -12.81 -17.35
N ASP A 181 21.30 -11.94 -17.03
CA ASP A 181 21.29 -10.60 -17.58
C ASP A 181 22.12 -9.67 -16.66
N LYS A 182 23.37 -9.41 -17.08
CA LYS A 182 24.24 -8.42 -16.42
C LYS A 182 23.55 -7.04 -16.35
N ASN A 183 22.63 -6.73 -17.28
CA ASN A 183 21.86 -5.49 -17.28
C ASN A 183 20.70 -5.52 -16.27
N PHE A 184 20.13 -6.67 -15.96
CA PHE A 184 19.16 -6.82 -14.88
C PHE A 184 19.81 -6.53 -13.52
N SER A 185 21.04 -6.98 -13.29
CA SER A 185 21.82 -6.59 -12.09
C SER A 185 21.98 -5.07 -11.99
N LEU A 186 22.21 -4.37 -13.11
CA LEU A 186 22.25 -2.90 -13.16
C LEU A 186 20.88 -2.27 -12.92
N MET A 187 19.80 -2.85 -13.43
CA MET A 187 18.42 -2.37 -13.26
C MET A 187 17.92 -2.57 -11.83
N LEU A 188 18.16 -3.73 -11.24
CA LEU A 188 17.92 -4.03 -9.84
C LEU A 188 18.77 -3.15 -8.93
N ARG A 189 20.05 -2.91 -9.25
CA ARG A 189 20.88 -1.93 -8.53
C ARG A 189 20.32 -0.51 -8.62
N SER A 190 19.80 -0.11 -9.80
CA SER A 190 19.13 1.19 -9.98
C SER A 190 17.86 1.28 -9.14
N PHE A 191 17.04 0.23 -9.14
CA PHE A 191 15.84 0.13 -8.31
C PHE A 191 16.17 0.16 -6.81
N LEU A 192 17.12 -0.67 -6.35
CA LEU A 192 17.59 -0.68 -4.96
C LEU A 192 18.18 0.67 -4.54
N ARG A 193 18.91 1.38 -5.43
CA ARG A 193 19.36 2.75 -5.17
C ARG A 193 18.18 3.72 -4.99
N LYS A 194 17.15 3.62 -5.84
CA LYS A 194 15.90 4.41 -5.72
C LYS A 194 15.07 4.06 -4.49
N MET A 195 15.20 2.86 -3.93
CA MET A 195 14.58 2.50 -2.65
C MET A 195 15.30 3.10 -1.43
N LEU A 196 16.59 3.42 -1.58
CA LEU A 196 17.44 3.95 -0.50
C LEU A 196 17.50 5.49 -0.45
N GLN A 197 17.16 6.16 -1.55
CA GLN A 197 17.02 7.63 -1.66
C GLN A 197 15.60 8.07 -1.25
#